data_AF-A0A2V6D003-F1
#
_entry.id   AF-A0A2V6D003-F1
#
_cell.length_a   1.000
_cell.length_b   1.000
_cell.length_c   1.000
_cell.angle_alpha   90.00
_cell.angle_beta   90.00
_cell.angle_gamma   90.00
#
_symmetry.space_group_name_H-M   'P 1'
#
loop_
_entity.id
_entity.type
_entity.pdbx_description
1 polymer ?
#
loop_
_entity_poly.entity_id
_entity_poly.type
_entity_poly.pdbx_seq_one_letter_code
_entity_poly.pdbx_strand_id
1 'polypeptide(L)'
;MSSCHQPTRTEKADRDAAVEVMVPEHGAYTGAFIDFGEAEEDVTLEGIEDFDTMVGKHQAIIASSSYWGEQDFPTASLKVIWQHRSLPLVFWSPWDRPYEQSKGPDRFSLTSIIAG
;
A
#
# COMPACT_ATOMS: atom_id res chain seq x y z
N MET A 1 -38.11 30.93 27.96
CA MET A 1 -37.70 29.56 27.60
C MET A 1 -36.34 29.64 26.95
N SER A 2 -35.26 29.36 27.70
CA SER A 2 -33.89 29.41 27.15
C SER A 2 -33.62 28.15 26.34
N SER A 3 -33.38 28.32 25.05
CA SER A 3 -32.96 27.26 24.14
C SER A 3 -31.43 27.12 24.21
N CYS A 4 -30.94 26.01 24.75
CA CYS A 4 -29.54 25.63 24.66
C CYS A 4 -29.29 25.03 23.27
N HIS A 5 -28.54 25.74 22.42
CA HIS A 5 -27.89 25.14 21.26
C HIS A 5 -26.67 24.34 21.74
N GLN A 6 -26.73 23.02 21.65
CA GLN A 6 -25.52 22.19 21.71
C GLN A 6 -24.79 22.30 20.36
N PRO A 7 -23.55 22.77 20.33
CA PRO A 7 -22.74 22.67 19.14
C PRO A 7 -22.41 21.20 18.90
N THR A 8 -22.81 20.68 17.74
CA THR A 8 -22.39 19.36 17.26
C THR A 8 -20.86 19.38 17.13
N ARG A 9 -20.18 18.74 18.08
CA ARG A 9 -18.73 18.55 18.03
C ARG A 9 -18.45 17.54 16.94
N THR A 10 -18.06 18.01 15.76
CA THR A 10 -17.46 17.15 14.74
C THR A 10 -16.14 16.64 15.32
N GLU A 11 -16.13 15.42 15.86
CA GLU A 11 -14.89 14.79 16.26
C GLU A 11 -14.03 14.63 15.02
N LYS A 12 -12.88 15.32 15.03
CA LYS A 12 -11.85 15.16 14.02
C LYS A 12 -11.45 13.68 14.08
N ALA A 13 -11.72 12.94 13.01
CA ALA A 13 -11.29 11.55 12.92
C ALA A 13 -9.78 11.48 13.20
N ASP A 14 -9.41 10.68 14.19
CA ASP A 14 -8.02 10.40 14.49
C ASP A 14 -7.42 9.67 13.28
N ARG A 15 -6.43 10.29 12.64
CA ARG A 15 -5.81 9.77 11.42
C ARG A 15 -4.88 8.59 11.69
N ASP A 16 -4.49 8.41 12.94
CA ASP A 16 -3.58 7.35 13.38
C ASP A 16 -4.31 6.22 14.12
N ALA A 17 -5.65 6.30 14.22
CA ALA A 17 -6.44 5.22 14.79
C ALA A 17 -6.28 3.93 13.96
N ALA A 18 -6.17 2.80 14.65
CA ALA A 18 -6.12 1.50 14.01
C ALA A 18 -7.39 1.29 13.16
N VAL A 19 -7.21 0.89 11.91
CA VAL A 19 -8.29 0.58 10.97
C VAL A 19 -8.42 -0.92 10.86
N GLU A 20 -9.63 -1.43 11.09
CA GLU A 20 -9.96 -2.83 10.88
C GLU A 20 -10.51 -3.03 9.46
N VAL A 21 -9.96 -3.98 8.72
CA VAL A 21 -10.44 -4.35 7.38
C VAL A 21 -11.44 -5.49 7.52
N MET A 22 -12.70 -5.21 7.22
CA MET A 22 -13.76 -6.22 7.27
C MET A 22 -13.92 -6.89 5.91
N VAL A 23 -14.21 -8.19 5.89
CA VAL A 23 -14.63 -8.86 4.65
C VAL A 23 -16.04 -8.39 4.29
N PRO A 24 -16.29 -7.92 3.05
CA PRO A 24 -17.61 -7.44 2.67
C PRO A 24 -18.63 -8.59 2.66
N GLU A 25 -19.83 -8.36 3.19
CA GLU A 25 -20.92 -9.36 3.17
C GLU A 25 -21.36 -9.73 1.75
N HIS A 26 -21.23 -8.78 0.81
CA HIS A 26 -21.58 -8.94 -0.60
C HIS A 26 -20.47 -8.35 -1.49
N GLY A 27 -20.13 -9.06 -2.56
CA GLY A 27 -19.11 -8.62 -3.52
C GLY A 27 -17.68 -8.90 -3.06
N ALA A 28 -16.74 -8.10 -3.53
CA ALA A 28 -15.31 -8.21 -3.20
C ALA A 28 -14.64 -6.84 -3.28
N TYR A 29 -13.54 -6.67 -2.54
CA TYR A 29 -12.64 -5.54 -2.75
C TYR A 29 -11.94 -5.69 -4.09
N THR A 30 -11.99 -4.62 -4.89
CA THR A 30 -11.15 -4.52 -6.09
C THR A 30 -9.78 -4.01 -5.70
N GLY A 31 -8.76 -4.55 -6.35
CA GLY A 31 -7.41 -4.04 -6.23
C GLY A 31 -6.62 -4.24 -7.50
N ALA A 32 -5.53 -3.50 -7.61
CA ALA A 32 -4.67 -3.50 -8.77
C ALA A 32 -3.20 -3.49 -8.37
N PHE A 33 -2.38 -4.21 -9.13
CA PHE A 33 -0.95 -3.98 -9.21
C PHE A 33 -0.70 -3.13 -10.45
N ILE A 34 -0.50 -1.84 -10.23
CA ILE A 34 -0.37 -0.85 -11.29
C ILE A 34 1.10 -0.75 -11.67
N ASP A 35 1.37 -0.70 -12.97
CA ASP A 35 2.69 -0.38 -13.47
C ASP A 35 2.94 1.13 -13.31
N PHE A 36 3.83 1.50 -12.40
CA PHE A 36 4.20 2.89 -12.11
C PHE A 36 5.44 3.36 -12.89
N GLY A 37 6.02 2.51 -13.75
CA GLY A 37 7.22 2.81 -14.53
C GLY A 37 8.37 1.84 -14.28
N GLU A 38 9.59 2.27 -14.60
CA GLU A 38 10.79 1.41 -14.61
C GLU A 38 11.17 0.87 -13.21
N ALA A 39 10.86 1.62 -12.15
CA ALA A 39 11.05 1.18 -10.77
C ALA A 39 9.68 0.97 -10.10
N GLU A 40 9.40 -0.25 -9.66
CA GLU A 40 8.10 -0.62 -9.07
C GLU A 40 7.81 0.06 -7.71
N GLU A 41 8.74 0.88 -7.22
CA GLU A 41 8.67 1.69 -6.01
C GLU A 41 8.16 3.13 -6.24
N ASP A 42 8.04 3.57 -7.50
CA ASP A 42 7.61 4.92 -7.93
C ASP A 42 6.09 5.14 -7.85
N VAL A 43 5.46 4.70 -6.76
CA VAL A 43 4.03 4.86 -6.55
C VAL A 43 3.67 6.34 -6.40
N THR A 44 2.85 6.86 -7.32
CA THR A 44 2.35 8.23 -7.31
C THR A 44 0.83 8.27 -7.11
N LEU A 45 0.33 9.34 -6.48
CA LEU A 45 -1.11 9.53 -6.31
C LEU A 45 -1.81 9.68 -7.68
N GLU A 46 -1.21 10.48 -8.56
CA GLU A 46 -1.69 10.71 -9.94
C GLU A 46 -1.80 9.39 -10.73
N GLY A 47 -0.78 8.52 -10.67
CA GLY A 47 -0.82 7.24 -11.36
C GLY A 47 -1.93 6.31 -10.86
N ILE A 48 -2.25 6.36 -9.55
CA ILE A 48 -3.38 5.59 -9.00
C ILE A 48 -4.71 6.18 -9.47
N GLU A 49 -4.88 7.51 -9.40
CA GLU A 49 -6.13 8.20 -9.78
C GLU A 49 -6.43 8.09 -11.29
N ASP A 50 -5.39 8.12 -12.13
CA ASP A 50 -5.49 7.89 -13.57
C ASP A 50 -5.93 6.45 -13.87
N PHE A 51 -5.38 5.47 -13.14
CA PHE A 51 -5.80 4.08 -13.28
C PHE A 51 -7.27 3.89 -12.85
N ASP A 52 -7.66 4.45 -11.71
CA ASP A 52 -9.05 4.45 -11.23
C ASP A 52 -10.01 5.02 -12.29
N THR A 53 -9.61 6.13 -12.92
CA THR A 53 -10.37 6.78 -14.00
C THR A 53 -10.45 5.88 -15.25
N MET A 54 -9.33 5.29 -15.66
CA MET A 54 -9.25 4.41 -16.82
C MET A 54 -10.17 3.20 -16.68
N VAL A 55 -10.21 2.57 -15.51
CA VAL A 55 -11.06 1.38 -15.27
C VAL A 55 -12.48 1.75 -14.80
N GLY A 56 -12.74 3.04 -14.57
CA GLY A 56 -14.03 3.56 -14.11
C GLY A 56 -14.42 3.09 -12.70
N LYS A 57 -13.44 2.73 -11.85
CA LYS A 57 -13.69 2.19 -10.52
C LYS A 57 -12.53 2.44 -9.57
N HIS A 58 -12.86 2.82 -8.34
CA HIS A 58 -11.89 2.95 -7.26
C HIS A 58 -11.30 1.60 -6.83
N GLN A 59 -9.98 1.52 -6.75
CA GLN A 59 -9.29 0.35 -6.20
C GLN A 59 -9.19 0.45 -4.67
N ALA A 60 -9.86 -0.47 -3.96
CA ALA A 60 -9.78 -0.54 -2.51
C ALA A 60 -8.42 -1.05 -2.00
N ILE A 61 -7.69 -1.80 -2.83
CA ILE A 61 -6.36 -2.34 -2.51
C ILE A 61 -5.39 -1.94 -3.64
N ILE A 62 -4.27 -1.33 -3.30
CA ILE A 62 -3.19 -1.06 -4.27
C ILE A 62 -2.00 -1.91 -3.89
N ALA A 63 -1.53 -2.71 -4.84
CA ALA A 63 -0.33 -3.49 -4.71
C ALA A 63 0.88 -2.70 -5.23
N SER A 64 1.98 -2.78 -4.50
CA SER A 64 3.31 -2.34 -4.94
C SER A 64 4.36 -3.37 -4.52
N SER A 65 5.55 -3.30 -5.11
CA SER A 65 6.68 -4.16 -4.75
C SER A 65 7.86 -3.33 -4.28
N SER A 66 8.74 -3.98 -3.54
CA SER A 66 10.03 -3.46 -3.10
C SER A 66 10.95 -4.64 -2.78
N TYR A 67 12.23 -4.37 -2.55
CA TYR A 67 13.25 -5.38 -2.32
C TYR A 67 13.89 -5.22 -0.94
N TRP A 68 14.32 -6.32 -0.33
CA TRP A 68 15.08 -6.26 0.94
C TRP A 68 16.45 -5.59 0.75
N GLY A 69 17.00 -5.64 -0.47
CA GLY A 69 18.23 -4.96 -0.85
C GLY A 69 18.19 -3.44 -0.72
N GLU A 70 16.99 -2.83 -0.68
CA GLU A 70 16.79 -1.41 -0.39
C GLU A 70 17.12 -1.07 1.07
N GLN A 71 17.18 -2.08 1.95
CA GLN A 71 17.48 -1.97 3.39
C GLN A 71 16.50 -1.11 4.20
N ASP A 72 15.44 -0.61 3.58
CA ASP A 72 14.39 0.16 4.21
C ASP A 72 13.01 -0.39 3.81
N PHE A 73 12.06 -0.32 4.75
CA PHE A 73 10.67 -0.65 4.45
C PHE A 73 10.05 0.48 3.58
N PRO A 74 9.28 0.18 2.51
CA PRO A 74 8.85 1.15 1.48
C PRO A 74 7.73 2.10 1.95
N THR A 75 7.93 2.73 3.10
CA THR A 75 6.95 3.53 3.82
C THR A 75 6.44 4.71 2.99
N ALA A 76 7.28 5.29 2.12
CA ALA A 76 6.88 6.39 1.25
C ALA A 76 5.75 5.98 0.31
N SER A 77 5.93 4.87 -0.41
CA SER A 77 4.92 4.32 -1.32
C SER A 77 3.63 3.93 -0.58
N LEU A 78 3.74 3.30 0.59
CA LEU A 78 2.56 2.93 1.39
C LEU A 78 1.78 4.16 1.89
N LYS A 79 2.48 5.26 2.21
CA LYS A 79 1.81 6.52 2.60
C LYS A 79 1.05 7.15 1.44
N VAL A 80 1.57 7.08 0.22
CA VAL A 80 0.85 7.56 -0.99
C VAL A 80 -0.42 6.74 -1.20
N ILE A 81 -0.32 5.40 -1.11
CA ILE A 81 -1.49 4.50 -1.22
C ILE A 81 -2.53 4.82 -0.13
N TRP A 82 -2.08 5.04 1.11
CA TRP A 82 -2.97 5.41 2.20
C TRP A 82 -3.64 6.77 1.99
N GLN A 83 -2.92 7.75 1.43
CA GLN A 83 -3.48 9.06 1.07
C GLN A 83 -4.57 8.95 0.01
N HIS A 84 -4.45 8.00 -0.92
CA HIS A 84 -5.49 7.63 -1.89
C HIS A 84 -6.71 6.95 -1.26
N ARG A 85 -6.63 6.58 0.03
CA ARG A 85 -7.65 5.82 0.80
C ARG A 85 -7.79 4.36 0.36
N SER A 86 -6.74 3.82 -0.23
CA SER A 86 -6.64 2.38 -0.50
C SER A 86 -5.81 1.70 0.58
N LEU A 87 -6.04 0.39 0.74
CA LEU A 87 -5.20 -0.45 1.58
C LEU A 87 -3.92 -0.82 0.81
N PRO A 88 -2.73 -0.59 1.37
CA PRO A 88 -1.49 -0.99 0.74
C PRO A 88 -1.25 -2.49 0.89
N LEU A 89 -0.97 -3.17 -0.22
CA LEU A 89 -0.46 -4.54 -0.28
C LEU A 89 0.99 -4.50 -0.80
N VAL A 90 1.96 -4.92 -0.01
CA VAL A 90 3.37 -4.87 -0.39
C VAL A 90 3.93 -6.26 -0.71
N PHE A 91 4.44 -6.43 -1.93
CA PHE A 91 5.28 -7.57 -2.32
C PHE A 91 6.74 -7.24 -1.97
N TRP A 92 7.13 -7.50 -0.72
CA TRP A 92 8.47 -7.19 -0.23
C TRP A 92 9.41 -8.39 -0.43
N SER A 93 10.07 -8.38 -1.59
CA SER A 93 10.77 -9.55 -2.09
C SER A 93 12.20 -9.66 -1.51
N PRO A 94 12.63 -10.86 -1.08
CA PRO A 94 13.92 -11.07 -0.43
C PRO A 94 15.06 -11.17 -1.46
N TRP A 95 15.27 -10.10 -2.22
CA TRP A 95 16.37 -9.97 -3.18
C TRP A 95 17.29 -8.85 -2.76
N ASP A 96 18.58 -9.05 -3.01
CA ASP A 96 19.66 -8.12 -2.81
C ASP A 96 20.14 -7.53 -4.14
N ARG A 97 20.80 -6.38 -4.07
CA ARG A 97 21.33 -5.71 -5.26
C ARG A 97 22.51 -6.50 -5.88
N PRO A 98 22.71 -6.45 -7.21
CA PRO A 98 21.77 -5.99 -8.24
C PRO A 98 20.60 -6.97 -8.44
N TYR A 99 19.43 -6.41 -8.75
CA TYR A 99 18.16 -7.14 -8.94
C TYR A 99 18.12 -7.82 -10.31
N GLU A 100 18.80 -8.96 -10.41
CA GLU A 100 18.91 -9.74 -11.64
C GLU A 100 17.96 -10.92 -11.63
N GLN A 101 17.11 -10.98 -12.66
CA GLN A 101 16.23 -12.13 -12.86
C GLN A 101 17.06 -13.40 -13.05
N SER A 102 16.68 -14.48 -12.38
CA SER A 102 17.34 -15.80 -12.46
C SER A 102 18.71 -15.93 -11.78
N LYS A 103 19.19 -14.93 -11.03
CA LYS A 103 20.44 -15.02 -10.25
C LYS A 103 20.43 -16.10 -9.16
N GLY A 104 19.23 -16.57 -8.78
CA GLY A 104 19.04 -17.48 -7.67
C GLY A 104 19.09 -16.76 -6.33
N PRO A 105 18.83 -17.48 -5.23
CA PRO A 105 18.67 -16.86 -3.92
C PRO A 105 20.02 -16.36 -3.37
N ASP A 106 20.07 -15.11 -2.93
CA ASP A 106 21.28 -14.39 -2.50
C ASP A 106 21.53 -14.48 -0.97
N ARG A 107 22.03 -13.41 -0.33
CA ARG A 107 22.18 -13.36 1.14
C ARG A 107 20.85 -13.54 1.88
N PHE A 108 19.72 -13.29 1.23
CA PHE A 108 18.38 -13.52 1.74
C PHE A 108 17.82 -14.90 1.33
N SER A 109 18.68 -15.82 0.88
CA SER A 109 18.30 -17.21 0.65
C SER A 109 17.76 -17.87 1.92
N LEU A 110 16.86 -18.85 1.77
CA LEU A 110 16.38 -19.65 2.90
C LEU A 110 17.54 -20.28 3.69
N THR A 111 18.57 -20.76 3.00
CA THR A 111 19.77 -21.34 3.63
C THR A 111 20.49 -20.31 4.50
N SER A 112 20.67 -19.09 4.01
CA SER A 112 21.30 -18.00 4.76
C SER A 112 20.43 -17.56 5.94
N ILE A 113 19.12 -17.39 5.75
CA ILE A 113 18.18 -17.03 6.83
C ILE A 113 18.21 -18.05 7.98
N ILE A 114 18.29 -19.34 7.65
CA ILE A 114 18.38 -20.40 8.66
C ILE A 114 19.75 -20.42 9.35
N ALA A 115 20.82 -20.01 8.66
CA ALA A 115 22.17 -19.98 9.23
C ALA A 115 22.39 -18.82 10.23
N GLY A 116 21.55 -17.78 10.17
CA GLY A 116 21.67 -16.56 10.97
C GLY A 116 22.65 -15.55 10.39
#